data_AF-A0AAV8WLX0-F1
#
_entry.id   AF-A0AAV8WLX0-F1
#
_cell.length_a   1.000
_cell.length_b   1.000
_cell.length_c   1.000
_cell.angle_alpha   90.00
_cell.angle_beta   90.00
_cell.angle_gamma   90.00
#
_symmetry.space_group_name_H-M   'P 1'
#
loop_
_entity.id
_entity.type
_entity.pdbx_description
1 polymer ?
#
loop_
_entity_poly.entity_id
_entity_poly.type
_entity_poly.pdbx_seq_one_letter_code
_entity_poly.pdbx_strand_id
1 'polypeptide(L)'
;MWVLLGVSGFSYNFELFTGKENNPDANVDFGAASNVVVRMCQIVPDNIHHKVYFDNYFCSLNLISYLHNRGIDSVATVRSNRLLDCKVPSDKVFKKRGRGSYEEQQVKIGNCTIRTRVKFCRKSS
;
A
#
# COMPACT_ATOMS: atom_id res chain seq x y z
N MET A 1 -17.19 -2.53 5.94
CA MET A 1 -17.46 -2.51 4.49
C MET A 1 -16.28 -1.83 3.81
N TRP A 2 -15.82 -2.38 2.69
CA TRP A 2 -14.72 -1.87 1.89
C TRP A 2 -15.26 -1.44 0.53
N VAL A 3 -14.71 -0.37 -0.04
CA VAL A 3 -15.21 0.21 -1.29
C VAL A 3 -14.05 0.65 -2.17
N LEU A 4 -14.10 0.29 -3.45
CA LEU A 4 -13.24 0.83 -4.50
C LEU A 4 -13.97 2.00 -5.17
N LEU A 5 -13.42 3.19 -5.01
CA LEU A 5 -14.01 4.44 -5.51
C LEU A 5 -13.17 5.00 -6.66
N GLY A 6 -13.85 5.62 -7.62
CA GLY A 6 -13.25 6.48 -8.61
C GLY A 6 -12.99 7.89 -8.10
N VAL A 7 -12.12 8.61 -8.80
CA VAL A 7 -11.90 10.05 -8.56
C VAL A 7 -13.16 10.90 -8.77
N SER A 8 -14.13 10.37 -9.53
CA SER A 8 -15.47 10.94 -9.73
C SER A 8 -16.41 10.76 -8.54
N GLY A 9 -16.02 9.96 -7.53
CA GLY A 9 -16.86 9.61 -6.38
C GLY A 9 -17.77 8.39 -6.62
N PHE A 10 -17.78 7.82 -7.82
CA PHE A 10 -18.55 6.60 -8.09
C PHE A 10 -17.88 5.36 -7.50
N SER A 11 -18.70 4.46 -6.96
CA SER A 11 -18.26 3.14 -6.52
C SER A 11 -18.17 2.19 -7.71
N TYR A 12 -17.00 1.58 -7.89
CA TYR A 12 -16.79 0.56 -8.91
C TYR A 12 -16.89 -0.86 -8.32
N ASN A 13 -16.55 -1.05 -7.05
CA ASN A 13 -16.61 -2.33 -6.37
C ASN A 13 -16.79 -2.15 -4.86
N PHE A 14 -17.39 -3.11 -4.17
CA PHE A 14 -17.51 -3.09 -2.71
C PHE A 14 -17.58 -4.50 -2.13
N GLU A 15 -17.19 -4.63 -0.86
CA GLU A 15 -17.21 -5.90 -0.13
C GLU A 15 -17.70 -5.65 1.30
N LEU A 16 -18.62 -6.49 1.73
CA LEU A 16 -19.12 -6.46 3.10
C LEU A 16 -18.12 -7.13 4.04
N PHE A 17 -17.78 -6.42 5.12
CA PHE A 17 -16.91 -6.95 6.16
C PHE A 17 -17.77 -7.71 7.17
N THR A 18 -17.65 -9.04 7.19
CA THR A 18 -18.46 -9.94 8.02
C THR A 18 -17.73 -10.41 9.28
N GLY A 19 -16.51 -9.92 9.53
CA GLY A 19 -15.68 -10.35 10.67
C GLY A 19 -14.96 -11.69 10.47
N LYS A 20 -15.26 -12.42 9.39
CA LYS A 20 -14.50 -13.59 8.93
C LYS A 20 -13.78 -13.27 7.63
N GLU A 21 -12.66 -13.94 7.38
CA GLU A 21 -12.01 -13.84 6.07
C GLU A 21 -12.96 -14.36 4.99
N ASN A 22 -13.38 -13.45 4.11
CA ASN A 22 -14.00 -13.86 2.85
C ASN A 22 -12.87 -14.46 2.02
N ASN A 23 -12.87 -15.78 1.88
CA ASN A 23 -11.87 -16.51 1.11
C ASN A 23 -12.49 -16.99 -0.20
N PRO A 24 -12.24 -16.29 -1.33
CA PRO A 24 -12.48 -16.86 -2.65
C PRO A 24 -11.16 -16.90 -3.42
N ASP A 25 -10.58 -18.09 -3.55
CA ASP A 25 -9.69 -18.49 -4.65
C ASP A 25 -8.52 -17.55 -5.03
N ALA A 26 -7.90 -16.87 -4.07
CA ALA A 26 -6.61 -16.26 -4.30
C ALA A 26 -5.54 -17.35 -4.19
N ASN A 27 -4.99 -17.80 -5.33
CA ASN A 27 -3.86 -18.75 -5.39
C ASN A 27 -2.64 -18.31 -4.56
N VAL A 28 -2.60 -17.03 -4.14
CA VAL A 28 -1.55 -16.44 -3.32
C VAL A 28 -2.20 -15.63 -2.19
N ASP A 29 -1.86 -15.97 -0.95
CA ASP A 29 -2.31 -15.26 0.25
C ASP A 29 -1.33 -14.13 0.62
N PHE A 30 -1.83 -12.89 0.64
CA PHE A 30 -1.08 -11.69 1.04
C PHE A 30 -1.45 -11.20 2.45
N GLY A 31 -2.22 -12.00 3.18
CA GLY A 31 -2.82 -11.71 4.48
C GLY A 31 -4.19 -11.03 4.37
N ALA A 32 -5.03 -11.25 5.39
CA ALA A 32 -6.42 -10.80 5.49
C ALA A 32 -6.69 -9.42 4.88
N ALA A 33 -5.92 -8.42 5.29
CA ALA A 33 -6.09 -7.03 4.86
C ALA A 33 -5.69 -6.85 3.38
N SER A 34 -4.50 -7.29 2.97
CA SER A 34 -4.04 -7.14 1.59
C SER A 34 -4.98 -7.84 0.60
N ASN A 35 -5.53 -9.00 0.98
CA ASN A 35 -6.43 -9.79 0.12
C ASN A 35 -7.72 -9.05 -0.22
N VAL A 36 -8.18 -8.13 0.64
CA VAL A 36 -9.31 -7.24 0.31
C VAL A 36 -8.97 -6.40 -0.92
N VAL A 37 -7.77 -5.82 -0.99
CA VAL A 37 -7.35 -4.98 -2.13
C VAL A 37 -7.20 -5.83 -3.39
N VAL A 38 -6.67 -7.05 -3.28
CA VAL A 38 -6.57 -7.98 -4.41
C VAL A 38 -7.96 -8.23 -5.01
N ARG A 39 -8.94 -8.59 -4.18
CA ARG A 39 -10.33 -8.82 -4.62
C ARG A 39 -10.97 -7.58 -5.22
N MET A 40 -10.82 -6.42 -4.56
CA MET A 40 -11.32 -5.15 -5.08
C MET A 40 -10.78 -4.84 -6.47
N CYS A 41 -9.50 -5.08 -6.69
CA CYS A 41 -8.81 -4.78 -7.95
C CYS A 41 -8.98 -5.86 -9.02
N GLN A 42 -9.79 -6.91 -8.82
CA GLN A 42 -10.08 -7.89 -9.88
C GLN A 42 -10.80 -7.26 -11.07
N ILE A 43 -11.61 -6.22 -10.83
CA ILE A 43 -12.32 -5.49 -11.89
C ILE A 43 -11.45 -4.43 -12.59
N VAL A 44 -10.26 -4.15 -12.05
CA VAL A 44 -9.34 -3.16 -12.63
C VAL A 44 -8.62 -3.83 -13.79
N PRO A 45 -8.67 -3.28 -15.02
CA PRO A 45 -7.99 -3.87 -16.16
C PRO A 45 -6.48 -3.89 -15.98
N ASP A 46 -5.86 -4.98 -16.42
CA ASP A 46 -4.41 -5.16 -16.40
C ASP A 46 -3.72 -4.31 -17.47
N ASN A 47 -2.46 -3.92 -17.21
CA ASN A 47 -1.57 -3.20 -18.15
C ASN A 47 -2.08 -1.83 -18.66
N ILE A 48 -3.07 -1.23 -17.98
CA ILE A 48 -3.52 0.15 -18.25
C ILE A 48 -2.80 1.17 -17.35
N HIS A 49 -2.12 0.72 -16.30
CA HIS A 49 -1.43 1.59 -15.32
C HIS A 49 -2.39 2.56 -14.61
N HIS A 50 -3.59 2.08 -14.27
CA HIS A 50 -4.43 2.76 -13.29
C HIS A 50 -3.71 2.88 -11.95
N LYS A 51 -3.94 4.00 -11.25
CA LYS A 51 -3.33 4.29 -9.94
C LYS A 51 -4.32 4.00 -8.83
N VAL A 52 -4.01 3.00 -8.01
CA VAL A 52 -4.81 2.63 -6.84
C VAL A 52 -4.17 3.19 -5.58
N TYR A 53 -4.99 3.79 -4.72
CA TYR A 53 -4.57 4.35 -3.44
C TYR A 53 -5.24 3.59 -2.30
N PHE A 54 -4.47 3.18 -1.29
CA PHE A 54 -5.02 2.48 -0.12
C PHE A 54 -4.30 2.83 1.18
N ASP A 55 -5.00 2.63 2.30
CA ASP A 55 -4.50 2.91 3.64
C ASP A 55 -3.40 1.91 4.08
N ASN A 56 -2.61 2.30 5.08
CA ASN A 56 -1.61 1.46 5.71
C ASN A 56 -2.16 0.13 6.23
N TYR A 57 -3.44 0.04 6.60
CA TYR A 57 -4.04 -1.21 7.06
C TYR A 57 -3.83 -2.33 6.02
N PHE A 58 -4.11 -2.02 4.75
CA PHE A 58 -4.03 -2.95 3.62
C PHE A 58 -2.62 -3.14 3.05
N CYS A 59 -1.70 -2.21 3.35
CA CYS A 59 -0.41 -2.17 2.69
C CYS A 59 0.54 -3.29 3.14
N SER A 60 1.04 -4.04 2.16
CA SER A 60 2.20 -4.93 2.26
C SER A 60 3.07 -4.80 1.01
N LEU A 61 4.37 -5.09 1.12
CA LEU A 61 5.28 -4.96 -0.02
C LEU A 61 4.98 -6.00 -1.12
N ASN A 62 4.53 -7.19 -0.74
CA ASN A 62 4.10 -8.23 -1.68
C ASN A 62 2.86 -7.81 -2.47
N LEU A 63 1.90 -7.13 -1.85
CA LEU A 63 0.72 -6.58 -2.54
C LEU A 63 1.13 -5.56 -3.60
N ILE A 64 2.06 -4.65 -3.28
CA ILE A 64 2.55 -3.64 -4.23
C ILE A 64 3.21 -4.32 -5.44
N SER A 65 4.06 -5.32 -5.20
CA SER A 65 4.72 -6.08 -6.27
C SER A 65 3.70 -6.85 -7.13
N TYR A 66 2.69 -7.47 -6.51
CA TYR A 66 1.60 -8.15 -7.21
C TYR A 66 0.81 -7.20 -8.13
N LEU A 67 0.39 -6.04 -7.63
CA LEU A 67 -0.33 -5.04 -8.43
C LEU A 67 0.54 -4.54 -9.58
N HIS A 68 1.82 -4.28 -9.33
CA HIS A 68 2.74 -3.85 -10.37
C HIS A 68 2.90 -4.89 -11.49
N ASN A 69 2.97 -6.18 -11.15
CA ASN A 69 3.03 -7.26 -12.14
C ASN A 69 1.74 -7.42 -12.95
N ARG A 70 0.61 -6.92 -12.45
CA ARG A 70 -0.64 -6.77 -13.21
C ARG A 70 -0.69 -5.49 -14.05
N GLY A 71 0.35 -4.65 -14.02
CA GLY A 71 0.34 -3.34 -14.66
C GLY A 71 -0.62 -2.35 -13.99
N ILE A 72 -0.79 -2.46 -12.67
CA ILE A 72 -1.54 -1.54 -11.82
C ILE A 72 -0.55 -0.80 -10.92
N ASP A 73 -0.52 0.53 -11.04
CA ASP A 73 0.32 1.37 -10.19
C ASP A 73 -0.37 1.56 -8.83
N SER A 74 0.41 1.61 -7.76
CA SER A 74 -0.14 1.77 -6.41
C SER A 74 0.63 2.74 -5.54
N VAL A 75 -0.10 3.44 -4.68
CA VAL A 75 0.46 4.33 -3.66
C VAL A 75 -0.26 4.06 -2.34
N ALA A 76 0.53 3.83 -1.30
CA ALA A 76 -0.01 3.60 0.03
C ALA A 76 0.91 4.16 1.10
N THR A 77 0.34 4.39 2.28
CA THR A 77 1.14 4.55 3.49
C THR A 77 1.53 3.17 4.01
N VAL A 78 2.71 3.03 4.60
CA VAL A 78 3.19 1.75 5.12
C VAL A 78 3.67 1.94 6.55
N ARG A 79 3.35 0.98 7.42
CA ARG A 79 3.87 1.00 8.79
C ARG A 79 5.35 0.64 8.76
N SER A 80 6.15 1.32 9.59
CA SER A 80 7.60 1.13 9.64
C SER A 80 7.99 -0.33 9.90
N ASN A 81 7.22 -1.07 10.71
CA ASN A 81 7.45 -2.48 11.01
C ASN A 81 7.13 -3.45 9.85
N ARG A 82 6.57 -2.96 8.74
CA ARG A 82 6.32 -3.75 7.52
C ARG A 82 7.34 -3.48 6.42
N LEU A 83 8.24 -2.53 6.66
CA LEU A 83 9.38 -2.29 5.79
C LEU A 83 10.49 -3.25 6.21
N LEU A 84 10.74 -4.29 5.39
CA LEU A 84 11.69 -5.37 5.69
C LEU A 84 13.08 -4.81 6.07
N ASP A 85 13.77 -4.22 5.10
CA ASP A 85 15.17 -3.79 5.23
C ASP A 85 15.37 -2.27 5.06
N CYS A 86 14.29 -1.49 5.00
CA CYS A 86 14.44 -0.04 4.99
C CYS A 86 14.92 0.43 6.37
N LYS A 87 16.19 0.84 6.44
CA LYS A 87 16.78 1.50 7.61
C LYS A 87 16.21 2.91 7.74
N VAL A 88 14.95 3.04 8.13
CA VAL A 88 14.34 4.35 8.37
C VAL A 88 15.11 5.04 9.49
N PRO A 89 15.58 6.29 9.30
CA PRO A 89 16.29 7.00 10.35
C PRO A 89 15.42 7.12 11.60
N SER A 90 16.05 7.03 12.77
CA SER A 90 15.33 7.24 14.03
C SER A 90 14.76 8.66 14.11
N ASP A 91 13.71 8.82 14.92
CA ASP A 91 13.12 10.13 15.22
C ASP A 91 14.15 11.15 15.72
N LYS A 92 15.22 10.71 16.40
CA LYS A 92 16.31 11.58 16.86
C LYS A 92 17.05 12.21 15.67
N VAL A 93 17.32 11.43 14.63
CA VAL A 93 17.98 11.90 13.40
C VAL A 93 17.08 12.89 12.68
N PHE A 94 15.81 12.57 12.52
CA PHE A 94 14.84 13.45 11.87
C PHE A 94 14.60 14.76 12.63
N LYS A 95 14.54 14.72 13.97
CA LYS A 95 14.46 15.92 14.81
C LYS A 95 15.63 16.87 14.56
N LYS A 96 16.86 16.34 14.43
CA LYS A 96 18.07 17.14 14.14
C LYS A 96 18.04 17.74 12.73
N ARG A 97 17.50 17.03 11.73
CA ARG A 97 17.39 17.50 10.34
C ARG A 97 16.33 18.59 10.15
N GLY A 98 15.41 18.77 11.11
CA GLY A 98 14.38 19.80 11.06
C GLY A 98 13.09 19.39 10.36
N ARG A 99 12.02 20.17 10.59
CA ARG A 99 10.67 19.93 10.03
C ARG A 99 10.71 19.94 8.50
N GLY A 100 10.01 19.00 7.87
CA GLY A 100 9.95 18.92 6.42
C GLY A 100 11.08 18.11 5.79
N SER A 101 12.10 17.73 6.56
CA SER A 101 13.08 16.74 6.13
C SER A 101 12.41 15.41 5.79
N TYR A 102 12.94 14.72 4.79
CA TYR A 102 12.49 13.40 4.40
C TYR A 102 13.69 12.51 4.06
N GLU A 103 13.46 11.21 4.09
CA GLU A 103 14.37 10.21 3.53
C GLU A 103 13.61 9.35 2.54
N GLU A 104 14.27 9.05 1.43
CA GLU A 104 13.74 8.18 0.39
C GLU A 104 14.60 6.93 0.32
N GLN A 105 13.94 5.78 0.29
CA GLN A 105 14.58 4.47 0.20
C GLN A 105 13.91 3.66 -0.89
N GLN A 106 14.68 2.76 -1.48
CA GLN A 106 14.21 1.88 -2.52
C GLN A 106 14.42 0.44 -2.08
N VAL A 107 13.40 -0.38 -2.28
CA VAL A 107 13.46 -1.83 -2.03
C VAL A 107 13.10 -2.51 -3.33
N LYS A 108 13.94 -3.47 -3.74
CA LYS A 108 13.67 -4.29 -4.92
C LYS A 108 13.07 -5.61 -4.48
N ILE A 109 11.87 -5.93 -4.98
CA ILE A 109 11.17 -7.18 -4.73
C ILE A 109 10.88 -7.83 -6.07
N GLY A 110 11.63 -8.88 -6.39
CA GLY A 110 11.61 -9.49 -7.72
C GLY A 110 12.04 -8.49 -8.80
N ASN A 111 11.15 -8.24 -9.76
CA ASN A 111 11.30 -7.25 -10.82
C ASN A 111 10.78 -5.84 -10.45
N CYS A 112 10.08 -5.69 -9.32
CA CYS A 112 9.48 -4.43 -8.90
C CYS A 112 10.44 -3.63 -8.01
N THR A 113 10.64 -2.34 -8.33
CA THR A 113 11.34 -1.38 -7.46
C THR A 113 10.31 -0.51 -6.74
N ILE A 114 10.19 -0.70 -5.43
CA ILE A 114 9.27 0.05 -4.58
C ILE A 114 10.04 1.23 -3.97
N ARG A 115 9.48 2.44 -4.09
CA ARG A 115 10.04 3.64 -3.46
C ARG A 115 9.22 4.02 -2.23
N THR A 116 9.89 4.14 -1.10
CA THR A 116 9.30 4.56 0.16
C THR A 116 9.88 5.91 0.56
N ARG A 117 9.01 6.87 0.90
CA ARG A 117 9.42 8.16 1.43
C ARG A 117 8.92 8.33 2.86
N VAL A 118 9.84 8.59 3.79
CA VAL A 118 9.52 8.89 5.19
C VAL A 118 9.79 10.37 5.43
N LYS A 119 8.75 11.12 5.82
CA LYS A 119 8.85 12.56 6.08
C LYS A 119 8.71 12.83 7.57
N PHE A 120 9.57 13.69 8.11
CA PHE A 120 9.42 14.19 9.46
C PHE A 120 8.34 15.26 9.53
N CYS A 121 7.21 14.89 10.14
CA CYS A 121 6.15 15.79 10.56
C CYS A 121 6.09 15.75 12.09
N ARG A 122 6.46 16.85 12.76
CA ARG A 122 6.26 16.98 14.21
C ARG A 122 4.75 16.98 14.46
N LYS A 123 4.23 16.08 15.31
CA LYS A 123 2.87 16.26 15.84
C LYS A 123 2.88 17.54 16.68
N SER A 124 2.00 18.48 16.38
CA SER A 124 1.63 19.53 17.31
C SER A 124 1.05 18.83 18.54
N SER A 125 1.78 18.92 19.65
CA SER A 125 1.30 18.56 20.98
C SER A 125 0.07 19.38 21.34
#